data_AF-A0A7W9Q495-F1
#
_entry.id   AF-A0A7W9Q495-F1
#
_cell.length_a   1.000
_cell.length_b   1.000
_cell.length_c   1.000
_cell.angle_alpha   90.00
_cell.angle_beta   90.00
_cell.angle_gamma   90.00
#
_symmetry.space_group_name_H-M   'P 1'
#
loop_
_entity.id
_entity.type
_entity.pdbx_description
1 polymer ?
#
loop_
_entity_poly.entity_id
_entity_poly.type
_entity_poly.pdbx_seq_one_letter_code
_entity_poly.pdbx_strand_id
1 'polypeptide(L)'
;MSKNRDNSPPPRPRWPRYGVDAPAFPAVLGAAGTACCLAAGRWRPRRNAMATAGAVLLAGTGVYLHTTLHGKLRIWQRELDRAGLTGDERLLDLGCGRGAVLIEAARRLPRGQAVGVDLWSGEDQSGNRPEATLANAAAAGVADRVEVRTADMTELPFADDSFDVVTSALAIHNIPTSESRYRAVDEAMRVLRPGGQLIIADFWPMARKYAAHIGQGTLRGLGPGYWYSGPWLGVTLLHTVKKG
;
A
#
# COMPACT_ATOMS: atom_id res chain seq x y z
N MET A 1 41.18 11.01 -18.52
CA MET A 1 40.63 11.65 -17.31
C MET A 1 39.40 10.89 -16.83
N SER A 2 39.49 10.28 -15.65
CA SER A 2 38.38 9.61 -14.96
C SER A 2 37.35 10.62 -14.47
N LYS A 3 36.08 10.47 -14.84
CA LYS A 3 34.97 11.15 -14.16
C LYS A 3 34.72 10.42 -12.85
N ASN A 4 35.25 10.95 -11.75
CA ASN A 4 34.79 10.62 -10.40
C ASN A 4 33.28 10.90 -10.35
N ARG A 5 32.47 9.86 -10.46
CA ARG A 5 31.07 9.93 -10.02
C ARG A 5 31.14 9.92 -8.50
N ASP A 6 30.82 11.05 -7.91
CA ASP A 6 30.54 11.16 -6.49
C ASP A 6 29.51 10.09 -6.13
N ASN A 7 29.96 9.05 -5.41
CA ASN A 7 29.17 7.91 -4.97
C ASN A 7 28.50 8.19 -3.61
N SER A 8 28.46 9.46 -3.19
CA SER A 8 27.76 9.86 -1.97
C SER A 8 26.27 9.52 -2.08
N PRO A 9 25.69 8.82 -1.09
CA PRO A 9 24.26 8.54 -1.11
C PRO A 9 23.49 9.86 -1.11
N PRO A 10 22.35 9.92 -1.83
CA PRO A 10 21.55 11.13 -1.89
C PRO A 10 21.16 11.59 -0.48
N PRO A 11 21.03 12.91 -0.26
CA PRO A 11 20.70 13.45 1.05
C PRO A 11 19.40 12.84 1.57
N ARG A 12 19.41 12.39 2.83
CA ARG A 12 18.24 11.80 3.48
C ARG A 12 17.09 12.80 3.48
N PRO A 13 15.86 12.38 3.13
CA PRO A 13 14.73 13.29 3.14
C PRO A 13 14.42 13.71 4.59
N ARG A 14 14.05 14.98 4.79
CA ARG A 14 13.64 15.51 6.11
C ARG A 14 12.36 14.85 6.66
N TRP A 15 11.55 14.28 5.78
CA TRP A 15 10.27 13.65 6.09
C TRP A 15 10.07 12.43 5.19
N PRO A 16 9.37 11.37 5.66
CA PRO A 16 9.05 10.22 4.82
C PRO A 16 8.30 10.63 3.55
N ARG A 17 8.66 10.02 2.42
CA ARG A 17 8.02 10.23 1.10
C ARG A 17 7.59 8.89 0.54
N TYR A 18 6.29 8.63 0.55
CA TYR A 18 5.72 7.38 0.05
C TYR A 18 5.29 7.44 -1.43
N GLY A 19 5.19 8.64 -2.00
CA GLY A 19 4.83 8.83 -3.40
C GLY A 19 3.36 8.55 -3.72
N VAL A 20 3.06 8.54 -5.01
CA VAL A 20 1.75 8.27 -5.60
C VAL A 20 1.72 6.83 -6.10
N ASP A 21 0.70 6.08 -5.73
CA ASP A 21 0.45 4.72 -6.23
C ASP A 21 0.03 4.81 -7.71
N ALA A 22 0.50 3.89 -8.56
CA ALA A 22 0.22 3.85 -10.00
C ALA A 22 0.14 5.23 -10.68
N PRO A 23 1.23 6.03 -10.66
CA PRO A 23 1.21 7.47 -10.96
C PRO A 23 0.77 7.82 -12.39
N ALA A 24 0.85 6.88 -13.33
CA ALA A 24 0.34 7.06 -14.68
C ALA A 24 -1.18 7.31 -14.71
N PHE A 25 -1.93 6.66 -13.81
CA PHE A 25 -3.39 6.75 -13.78
C PHE A 25 -3.91 8.17 -13.50
N PRO A 26 -3.55 8.84 -12.38
CA PRO A 26 -3.99 10.21 -12.14
C PRO A 26 -3.42 11.21 -13.16
N ALA A 27 -2.25 10.93 -13.76
CA ALA A 27 -1.68 11.78 -14.80
C ALA A 27 -2.53 11.77 -16.08
N VAL A 28 -2.93 10.59 -16.56
CA VAL A 28 -3.81 10.45 -17.74
C VAL A 28 -5.19 11.04 -17.46
N LEU A 29 -5.76 10.76 -16.29
CA LEU A 29 -7.08 11.27 -15.90
C LEU A 29 -7.11 12.80 -15.83
N GLY A 30 -6.08 13.41 -15.24
CA GLY A 30 -5.94 14.86 -15.15
C GLY A 30 -5.72 15.53 -16.51
N ALA A 31 -4.91 14.92 -17.38
CA ALA A 31 -4.70 15.40 -18.74
C ALA A 31 -5.99 15.36 -19.57
N ALA A 32 -6.75 14.26 -19.50
CA ALA A 32 -8.04 14.13 -20.17
C ALA A 32 -9.06 15.17 -19.64
N GLY A 33 -9.14 15.35 -18.32
CA GLY A 33 -10.02 16.35 -17.72
C GLY A 33 -9.70 17.78 -18.17
N THR A 34 -8.40 18.12 -18.22
CA THR A 34 -7.93 19.41 -18.74
C THR A 34 -8.30 19.60 -20.20
N ALA A 35 -8.09 18.59 -21.05
CA ALA A 35 -8.46 18.65 -22.47
C ALA A 35 -9.97 18.88 -22.66
N CYS A 36 -10.83 18.21 -21.88
CA CYS A 36 -12.28 18.44 -21.90
C CYS A 36 -12.66 19.89 -21.54
N CYS A 37 -12.03 20.46 -20.50
CA CYS A 37 -12.27 21.85 -20.12
C CYS A 37 -11.83 22.85 -21.21
N LEU A 38 -10.67 22.61 -21.85
CA LEU A 38 -10.19 23.44 -22.96
C LEU A 38 -11.11 23.35 -24.19
N ALA A 39 -11.58 22.13 -24.51
CA ALA A 39 -12.54 21.93 -25.60
C ALA A 39 -13.88 22.62 -25.33
N ALA A 40 -14.37 22.60 -24.09
CA ALA A 40 -15.58 23.31 -23.67
C ALA A 40 -15.50 24.83 -23.95
N GLY A 41 -14.33 25.44 -23.76
CA GLY A 41 -14.09 26.85 -24.06
C GLY A 41 -14.12 27.19 -25.56
N ARG A 42 -13.96 26.18 -26.43
CA ARG A 42 -13.77 26.37 -27.89
C ARG A 42 -14.96 25.88 -28.72
N TRP A 43 -15.73 24.90 -28.24
CA TRP A 43 -16.84 24.26 -28.96
C TRP A 43 -18.20 24.55 -28.31
N ARG A 44 -18.93 25.54 -28.86
CA ARG A 44 -20.22 26.00 -28.34
C ARG A 44 -21.33 24.93 -28.25
N PRO A 45 -21.58 24.06 -29.24
CA PRO A 45 -22.75 23.16 -29.21
C PRO A 45 -22.66 22.01 -28.18
N ARG A 46 -21.50 21.80 -27.54
CA ARG A 46 -21.30 20.75 -26.51
C ARG A 46 -20.62 21.26 -25.23
N ARG A 47 -20.51 22.59 -25.06
CA ARG A 47 -19.77 23.21 -23.96
C ARG A 47 -20.10 22.63 -22.60
N ASN A 48 -21.39 22.54 -22.26
CA ASN A 48 -21.81 22.10 -20.94
C ASN A 48 -21.43 20.63 -20.69
N ALA A 49 -21.65 19.75 -21.67
CA ALA A 49 -21.28 18.34 -21.56
C ALA A 49 -19.76 18.15 -21.40
N MET A 50 -18.94 18.88 -22.17
CA MET A 50 -17.49 18.82 -22.07
C MET A 50 -16.97 19.43 -20.76
N ALA A 51 -17.57 20.52 -20.28
CA ALA A 51 -17.23 21.12 -18.99
C ALA A 51 -17.55 20.17 -17.83
N THR A 52 -18.72 19.52 -17.85
CA THR A 52 -19.10 18.51 -16.85
C THR A 52 -18.14 17.32 -16.89
N ALA A 53 -17.83 16.78 -18.06
CA ALA A 53 -16.88 15.68 -18.20
C ALA A 53 -15.49 16.07 -17.65
N GLY A 54 -15.00 17.26 -18.02
CA GLY A 54 -13.72 17.77 -17.51
C GLY A 54 -13.70 17.92 -15.99
N ALA A 55 -14.75 18.50 -15.41
CA ALA A 55 -14.89 18.66 -13.97
C ALA A 55 -14.91 17.31 -13.23
N VAL A 56 -15.62 16.31 -13.74
CA VAL A 56 -15.67 14.96 -13.15
C VAL A 56 -14.30 14.29 -13.18
N LEU A 57 -13.58 14.34 -14.31
CA LEU A 57 -12.24 13.74 -14.43
C LEU A 57 -11.21 14.42 -13.52
N LEU A 58 -11.25 15.76 -13.42
CA LEU A 58 -10.38 16.52 -12.53
C LEU A 58 -10.71 16.27 -11.05
N ALA A 59 -12.00 16.19 -10.68
CA ALA A 59 -12.42 15.82 -9.34
C ALA A 59 -11.95 14.40 -8.98
N GLY A 60 -12.11 13.43 -9.89
CA GLY A 60 -11.59 12.07 -9.72
C GLY A 60 -10.07 12.04 -9.52
N THR A 61 -9.33 12.86 -10.27
CA THR A 61 -7.88 13.02 -10.12
C THR A 61 -7.53 13.58 -8.74
N GLY A 62 -8.25 14.61 -8.28
CA GLY A 62 -8.08 15.18 -6.95
C GLY A 62 -8.35 14.17 -5.83
N VAL A 63 -9.42 13.37 -5.95
CA VAL A 63 -9.74 12.28 -5.02
C VAL A 63 -8.63 11.23 -5.02
N TYR A 64 -8.13 10.82 -6.18
CA TYR A 64 -7.03 9.86 -6.29
C TYR A 64 -5.78 10.35 -5.58
N LEU A 65 -5.36 11.60 -5.86
CA LEU A 65 -4.20 12.22 -5.23
C LEU A 65 -4.38 12.38 -3.72
N HIS A 66 -5.58 12.76 -3.26
CA HIS A 66 -5.88 12.83 -1.83
C HIS A 66 -5.76 11.46 -1.15
N THR A 67 -6.34 10.42 -1.75
CA THR A 67 -6.31 9.05 -1.25
C THR A 67 -4.89 8.52 -1.14
N THR A 68 -4.08 8.65 -2.20
CA THR A 68 -2.72 8.09 -2.21
C THR A 68 -1.73 8.87 -1.35
N LEU A 69 -1.88 10.20 -1.25
CA LEU A 69 -0.94 11.04 -0.48
C LEU A 69 -1.27 11.09 1.01
N HIS A 70 -2.56 11.04 1.38
CA HIS A 70 -3.00 11.25 2.76
C HIS A 70 -3.99 10.18 3.24
N GLY A 71 -4.94 9.79 2.40
CA GLY A 71 -6.01 8.85 2.76
C GLY A 71 -5.48 7.52 3.27
N LYS A 72 -4.58 6.88 2.51
CA LYS A 72 -4.02 5.56 2.87
C LYS A 72 -3.33 5.55 4.22
N LEU A 73 -2.54 6.59 4.53
CA LEU A 73 -1.83 6.69 5.81
C LEU A 73 -2.80 6.82 6.98
N ARG A 74 -3.82 7.68 6.85
CA ARG A 74 -4.83 7.86 7.89
C ARG A 74 -5.63 6.58 8.15
N ILE A 75 -5.93 5.83 7.09
CA ILE A 75 -6.61 4.55 7.22
C ILE A 75 -5.71 3.56 7.95
N TRP A 76 -4.47 3.36 7.50
CA TRP A 76 -3.56 2.41 8.14
C TRP A 76 -3.19 2.77 9.58
N GLN A 77 -3.06 4.06 9.91
CA GLN A 77 -2.93 4.50 11.30
C GLN A 77 -4.11 3.98 12.15
N ARG A 78 -5.33 4.21 11.69
CA ARG A 78 -6.54 3.76 12.39
C ARG A 78 -6.62 2.23 12.46
N GLU A 79 -6.25 1.51 11.41
CA GLU A 79 -6.30 0.04 11.41
C GLU A 79 -5.24 -0.58 12.32
N LEU A 80 -4.03 -0.02 12.36
CA LEU A 80 -2.99 -0.45 13.30
C LEU A 80 -3.36 -0.10 14.75
N ASP A 81 -4.01 1.04 15.00
CA ASP A 81 -4.54 1.38 16.34
C ASP A 81 -5.64 0.38 16.77
N ARG A 82 -6.48 -0.06 15.83
CA ARG A 82 -7.54 -1.07 16.09
C ARG A 82 -6.99 -2.48 16.29
N ALA A 83 -5.79 -2.77 15.77
CA ALA A 83 -5.14 -4.06 15.95
C ALA A 83 -4.72 -4.31 17.42
N GLY A 84 -4.72 -3.28 18.27
CA GLY A 84 -4.45 -3.44 19.70
C GLY A 84 -3.01 -3.86 20.02
N LEU A 85 -2.05 -3.32 19.26
CA LEU A 85 -0.63 -3.63 19.43
C LEU A 85 -0.12 -3.25 20.83
N THR A 86 0.64 -4.13 21.47
CA THR A 86 1.29 -3.97 22.78
C THR A 86 2.69 -3.36 22.68
N GLY A 87 3.23 -3.27 21.47
CA GLY A 87 4.43 -2.54 21.13
C GLY A 87 5.72 -3.35 21.13
N ASP A 88 5.62 -4.66 21.32
CA ASP A 88 6.69 -5.65 21.28
C ASP A 88 6.49 -6.69 20.16
N GLU A 89 5.47 -6.50 19.31
CA GLU A 89 5.20 -7.41 18.21
C GLU A 89 6.32 -7.46 17.18
N ARG A 90 6.45 -8.64 16.57
CA ARG A 90 7.12 -8.84 15.29
C ARG A 90 6.08 -8.82 14.18
N LEU A 91 6.08 -7.75 13.39
CA LEU A 91 5.13 -7.50 12.31
C LEU A 91 5.79 -7.71 10.94
N LEU A 92 5.09 -8.37 10.02
CA LEU A 92 5.48 -8.53 8.62
C LEU A 92 4.57 -7.70 7.71
N ASP A 93 5.13 -6.88 6.82
CA ASP A 93 4.40 -6.15 5.78
C ASP A 93 4.73 -6.73 4.39
N LEU A 94 3.73 -7.32 3.73
CA LEU A 94 3.85 -7.95 2.42
C LEU A 94 3.67 -6.90 1.32
N GLY A 95 4.62 -6.83 0.38
CA GLY A 95 4.64 -5.79 -0.65
C GLY A 95 4.78 -4.41 -0.02
N CYS A 96 5.76 -4.27 0.87
CA CYS A 96 5.90 -3.08 1.70
C CYS A 96 6.18 -1.79 0.91
N GLY A 97 6.56 -1.91 -0.38
CA GLY A 97 6.84 -0.81 -1.28
C GLY A 97 7.78 0.19 -0.62
N ARG A 98 7.40 1.48 -0.62
CA ARG A 98 8.16 2.56 0.05
C ARG A 98 7.95 2.66 1.58
N GLY A 99 7.33 1.66 2.19
CA GLY A 99 7.21 1.50 3.64
C GLY A 99 6.06 2.24 4.31
N ALA A 100 4.99 2.60 3.59
CA ALA A 100 3.90 3.38 4.19
C ALA A 100 3.25 2.68 5.40
N VAL A 101 2.93 1.39 5.26
CA VAL A 101 2.35 0.59 6.34
C VAL A 101 3.43 0.13 7.32
N LEU A 102 4.52 -0.44 6.80
CA LEU A 102 5.70 -0.84 7.57
C LEU A 102 6.19 0.21 8.58
N ILE A 103 6.31 1.48 8.17
CA ILE A 103 6.82 2.56 9.03
C ILE A 103 5.77 2.99 10.05
N GLU A 104 4.50 3.03 9.68
CA GLU A 104 3.41 3.32 10.63
C GLU A 104 3.26 2.20 11.67
N ALA A 105 3.52 0.95 11.29
CA ALA A 105 3.64 -0.17 12.21
C ALA A 105 4.85 0.03 13.14
N ALA A 106 6.05 0.25 12.61
CA ALA A 106 7.27 0.44 13.40
C ALA A 106 7.15 1.56 14.46
N ARG A 107 6.42 2.65 14.16
CA ARG A 107 6.12 3.72 15.12
C ARG A 107 5.39 3.23 16.39
N ARG A 108 4.59 2.17 16.27
CA ARG A 108 3.80 1.57 17.34
C ARG A 108 4.53 0.44 18.06
N LEU A 109 5.73 0.06 17.61
CA LEU A 109 6.52 -1.07 18.11
C LEU A 109 7.79 -0.59 18.82
N PRO A 110 7.72 0.12 19.96
CA PRO A 110 8.92 0.63 20.66
C PRO A 110 9.89 -0.46 21.13
N ARG A 111 9.43 -1.70 21.31
CA ARG A 111 10.24 -2.87 21.69
C ARG A 111 10.18 -4.00 20.66
N GLY A 112 9.40 -3.81 19.60
CA GLY A 112 9.15 -4.82 18.58
C GLY A 112 9.96 -4.57 17.31
N GLN A 113 9.60 -5.28 16.25
CA GLN A 113 10.28 -5.19 14.96
C GLN A 113 9.25 -5.21 13.82
N ALA A 114 9.44 -4.34 12.83
CA ALA A 114 8.67 -4.33 11.60
C ALA A 114 9.56 -4.82 10.45
N VAL A 115 9.16 -5.91 9.80
CA VAL A 115 9.87 -6.53 8.67
C VAL A 115 9.05 -6.31 7.41
N GLY A 116 9.64 -5.73 6.37
CA GLY A 116 9.00 -5.56 5.06
C GLY A 116 9.58 -6.50 4.02
N VAL A 117 8.73 -7.08 3.18
CA VAL A 117 9.15 -7.83 1.99
C VAL A 117 8.59 -7.20 0.72
N ASP A 118 9.38 -7.19 -0.35
CA ASP A 118 8.95 -6.72 -1.67
C ASP A 118 9.83 -7.32 -2.78
N LEU A 119 9.35 -7.31 -4.03
CA LEU A 119 10.12 -7.67 -5.24
C LEU A 119 10.72 -6.44 -5.93
N TRP A 120 10.47 -5.24 -5.41
CA TRP A 120 11.02 -3.95 -5.85
C TRP A 120 10.73 -3.62 -7.32
N SER A 121 9.45 -3.64 -7.70
CA SER A 121 9.01 -3.22 -9.05
C SER A 121 8.76 -1.72 -9.14
N GLY A 122 9.44 -1.05 -10.08
CA GLY A 122 9.21 0.37 -10.38
C GLY A 122 7.96 0.65 -11.22
N GLU A 123 7.32 -0.39 -11.78
CA GLU A 123 6.09 -0.27 -12.58
C GLU A 123 4.87 0.02 -11.69
N ASP A 124 4.77 -0.67 -10.56
CA ASP A 124 3.64 -0.53 -9.62
C ASP A 124 3.74 0.75 -8.77
N GLN A 125 4.97 1.10 -8.38
CA GLN A 125 5.23 2.28 -7.57
C GLN A 125 6.55 2.96 -7.97
N SER A 126 6.46 4.26 -8.28
CA SER A 126 7.63 5.05 -8.66
C SER A 126 8.70 5.09 -7.57
N GLY A 127 9.91 4.66 -7.93
CA GLY A 127 11.06 4.61 -7.04
C GLY A 127 10.97 3.52 -5.96
N ASN A 128 10.20 2.45 -6.21
CA ASN A 128 10.19 1.28 -5.34
C ASN A 128 11.56 0.58 -5.37
N ARG A 129 12.25 0.64 -4.24
CA ARG A 129 13.58 0.04 -4.00
C ARG A 129 13.82 0.01 -2.49
N PRO A 130 14.60 -0.94 -1.96
CA PRO A 130 14.77 -1.08 -0.51
C PRO A 130 15.37 0.19 0.13
N GLU A 131 16.24 0.92 -0.58
CA GLU A 131 16.85 2.15 -0.08
C GLU A 131 15.82 3.27 0.15
N ALA A 132 14.76 3.33 -0.65
CA ALA A 132 13.71 4.33 -0.48
C ALA A 132 12.93 4.09 0.82
N THR A 133 12.66 2.82 1.14
CA THR A 133 11.99 2.38 2.36
C THR A 133 12.84 2.65 3.58
N LEU A 134 14.12 2.28 3.54
CA LEU A 134 15.06 2.54 4.63
C LEU A 134 15.28 4.05 4.84
N ALA A 135 15.35 4.86 3.77
CA ALA A 135 15.43 6.30 3.88
C ALA A 135 14.18 6.91 4.53
N ASN A 136 12.99 6.39 4.21
CA ASN A 136 11.74 6.79 4.85
C ASN A 136 11.71 6.38 6.34
N ALA A 137 12.19 5.18 6.68
CA ALA A 137 12.28 4.73 8.07
C ALA A 137 13.24 5.60 8.90
N ALA A 138 14.37 5.98 8.31
CA ALA A 138 15.32 6.92 8.92
C ALA A 138 14.70 8.31 9.11
N ALA A 139 14.02 8.85 8.09
CA ALA A 139 13.31 10.12 8.19
C ALA A 139 12.17 10.09 9.22
N ALA A 140 11.60 8.91 9.47
CA ALA A 140 10.56 8.69 10.46
C ALA A 140 11.10 8.50 11.90
N GLY A 141 12.41 8.32 12.07
CA GLY A 141 13.03 8.01 13.37
C GLY A 141 12.77 6.58 13.86
N VAL A 142 12.56 5.63 12.95
CA VAL A 142 12.24 4.23 13.28
C VAL A 142 13.17 3.20 12.60
N ALA A 143 14.28 3.65 12.02
CA ALA A 143 15.18 2.79 11.25
C ALA A 143 15.77 1.63 12.07
N ASP A 144 15.92 1.80 13.39
CA ASP A 144 16.38 0.79 14.34
C ASP A 144 15.41 -0.39 14.51
N ARG A 145 14.15 -0.22 14.09
CA ARG A 145 13.07 -1.22 14.23
C ARG A 145 12.57 -1.75 12.88
N VAL A 146 13.13 -1.26 11.78
CA VAL A 146 12.69 -1.62 10.43
C VAL A 146 13.74 -2.48 9.75
N GLU A 147 13.31 -3.67 9.32
CA GLU A 147 14.09 -4.54 8.43
C GLU A 147 13.37 -4.65 7.08
N VAL A 148 14.14 -4.77 6.01
CA VAL A 148 13.60 -4.91 4.65
C VAL A 148 14.33 -6.05 3.95
N ARG A 149 13.58 -6.95 3.30
CA ARG A 149 14.12 -8.07 2.52
C ARG A 149 13.52 -8.11 1.11
N THR A 150 14.34 -8.47 0.13
CA THR A 150 13.82 -8.89 -1.17
C THR A 150 13.30 -10.31 -1.04
N ALA A 151 11.98 -10.52 -1.20
CA ALA A 151 11.38 -11.84 -1.12
C ALA A 151 10.04 -11.89 -1.87
N ASP A 152 9.74 -13.06 -2.43
CA ASP A 152 8.43 -13.37 -2.99
C ASP A 152 7.47 -13.75 -1.85
N MET A 153 6.33 -13.07 -1.76
CA MET A 153 5.34 -13.37 -0.72
C MET A 153 4.60 -14.70 -0.93
N THR A 154 4.77 -15.35 -2.09
CA THR A 154 4.25 -16.69 -2.37
C THR A 154 5.17 -17.81 -1.86
N GLU A 155 6.37 -17.48 -1.40
CA GLU A 155 7.34 -18.38 -0.79
C GLU A 155 8.22 -17.59 0.21
N LEU A 156 7.66 -17.32 1.39
CA LEU A 156 8.28 -16.46 2.38
C LEU A 156 9.49 -17.14 3.05
N PRO A 157 10.66 -16.46 3.13
CA PRO A 157 11.88 -17.01 3.73
C PRO A 157 11.86 -16.90 5.27
N PHE A 158 10.75 -17.27 5.88
CA PHE A 158 10.54 -17.23 7.32
C PHE A 158 9.97 -18.56 7.80
N ALA A 159 10.33 -18.94 9.03
CA ALA A 159 9.74 -20.10 9.67
C ALA A 159 8.25 -19.89 9.97
N ASP A 160 7.55 -21.00 10.14
CA ASP A 160 6.17 -21.03 10.64
C ASP A 160 6.09 -20.28 11.98
N ASP A 161 4.93 -19.69 12.25
CA ASP A 161 4.60 -19.06 13.53
C ASP A 161 5.61 -18.00 14.04
N SER A 162 6.29 -17.32 13.12
CA SER A 162 7.37 -16.37 13.43
C SER A 162 6.94 -14.91 13.56
N PHE A 163 5.70 -14.57 13.20
CA PHE A 163 5.15 -13.20 13.28
C PHE A 163 3.87 -13.14 14.08
N ASP A 164 3.68 -12.02 14.77
CA ASP A 164 2.50 -11.74 15.58
C ASP A 164 1.41 -11.06 14.74
N VAL A 165 1.82 -10.29 13.74
CA VAL A 165 0.94 -9.56 12.83
C VAL A 165 1.50 -9.63 11.42
N VAL A 166 0.64 -9.86 10.44
CA VAL A 166 0.97 -9.76 9.01
C VAL A 166 0.03 -8.73 8.37
N THR A 167 0.59 -7.74 7.69
CA THR A 167 -0.13 -6.73 6.93
C THR A 167 0.14 -6.88 5.43
N SER A 168 -0.82 -6.45 4.61
CA SER A 168 -0.63 -6.26 3.17
C SER A 168 -1.54 -5.14 2.68
N ALA A 169 -1.01 -4.21 1.90
CA ALA A 169 -1.77 -3.10 1.34
C ALA A 169 -1.60 -3.03 -0.17
N LEU A 170 -2.66 -3.36 -0.92
CA LEU A 170 -2.70 -3.19 -2.37
C LEU A 170 -1.53 -3.87 -3.10
N ALA A 171 -1.12 -5.06 -2.62
CA ALA A 171 0.04 -5.78 -3.14
C ALA A 171 -0.34 -7.14 -3.75
N ILE A 172 -1.12 -7.96 -3.03
CA ILE A 172 -1.43 -9.35 -3.43
C ILE A 172 -2.14 -9.39 -4.79
N HIS A 173 -3.00 -8.43 -5.13
CA HIS A 173 -3.67 -8.38 -6.43
C HIS A 173 -2.72 -8.27 -7.64
N ASN A 174 -1.48 -7.79 -7.45
CA ASN A 174 -0.49 -7.69 -8.53
C ASN A 174 0.07 -9.06 -8.94
N ILE A 175 -0.12 -10.09 -8.09
CA ILE A 175 0.27 -11.47 -8.44
C ILE A 175 -0.67 -11.96 -9.57
N PRO A 176 -0.15 -12.45 -10.71
CA PRO A 176 -0.96 -12.69 -11.91
C PRO A 176 -2.09 -13.71 -11.72
N THR A 177 -1.79 -14.86 -11.11
CA THR A 177 -2.73 -15.99 -11.03
C THR A 177 -3.48 -16.00 -9.70
N SER A 178 -4.71 -16.52 -9.70
CA SER A 178 -5.47 -16.70 -8.45
C SER A 178 -4.81 -17.70 -7.52
N GLU A 179 -4.21 -18.77 -8.06
CA GLU A 179 -3.50 -19.78 -7.28
C GLU A 179 -2.32 -19.17 -6.52
N SER A 180 -1.48 -18.39 -7.20
CA SER A 180 -0.34 -17.73 -6.55
C SER A 180 -0.79 -16.67 -5.54
N ARG A 181 -1.91 -15.96 -5.79
CA ARG A 181 -2.52 -15.07 -4.78
C ARG A 181 -2.95 -15.82 -3.53
N TYR A 182 -3.52 -17.00 -3.70
CA TYR A 182 -3.91 -17.85 -2.56
C TYR A 182 -2.69 -18.40 -1.84
N ARG A 183 -1.63 -18.81 -2.55
CA ARG A 183 -0.34 -19.16 -1.92
C ARG A 183 0.22 -18.02 -1.07
N ALA A 184 0.16 -16.78 -1.54
CA ALA A 184 0.60 -15.64 -0.73
C ALA A 184 -0.19 -15.49 0.58
N VAL A 185 -1.49 -15.75 0.54
CA VAL A 185 -2.35 -15.74 1.74
C VAL A 185 -2.04 -16.95 2.63
N ASP A 186 -1.78 -18.12 2.06
CA ASP A 186 -1.38 -19.32 2.81
C ASP A 186 -0.03 -19.12 3.51
N GLU A 187 0.95 -18.53 2.83
CA GLU A 187 2.24 -18.15 3.40
C GLU A 187 2.08 -17.13 4.53
N ALA A 188 1.23 -16.11 4.34
CA ALA A 188 0.90 -15.15 5.40
C ALA A 188 0.32 -15.84 6.63
N MET A 189 -0.57 -16.83 6.45
CA MET A 189 -1.14 -17.63 7.53
C MET A 189 -0.12 -18.59 8.15
N ARG A 190 0.81 -19.15 7.37
CA ARG A 190 1.86 -20.06 7.83
C ARG A 190 2.81 -19.36 8.79
N VAL A 191 3.32 -18.19 8.39
CA VAL A 191 4.31 -17.43 9.19
C VAL A 191 3.70 -16.72 10.40
N LEU A 192 2.37 -16.56 10.42
CA LEU A 192 1.66 -15.96 11.55
C LEU A 192 1.55 -16.97 12.69
N ARG A 193 1.84 -16.59 13.94
CA ARG A 193 1.67 -17.47 15.12
C ARG A 193 0.19 -17.75 15.42
N PRO A 194 -0.15 -18.82 16.17
CA PRO A 194 -1.49 -18.98 16.74
C PRO A 194 -1.90 -17.75 17.55
N GLY A 195 -3.09 -17.22 17.31
CA GLY A 195 -3.56 -15.97 17.90
C GLY A 195 -3.00 -14.68 17.26
N GLY A 196 -2.11 -14.80 16.27
CA GLY A 196 -1.63 -13.67 15.48
C GLY A 196 -2.71 -13.11 14.56
N GLN A 197 -2.51 -11.88 14.08
CA GLN A 197 -3.48 -11.15 13.26
C GLN A 197 -3.01 -11.00 11.81
N LEU A 198 -3.90 -11.29 10.85
CA LEU A 198 -3.70 -11.00 9.44
C LEU A 198 -4.63 -9.85 9.02
N ILE A 199 -4.05 -8.79 8.45
CA ILE A 199 -4.76 -7.56 8.05
C ILE A 199 -4.41 -7.23 6.60
N ILE A 200 -5.33 -7.50 5.66
CA ILE A 200 -5.13 -7.27 4.23
C ILE A 200 -6.08 -6.17 3.76
N ALA A 201 -5.57 -5.09 3.18
CA ALA A 201 -6.37 -4.11 2.46
C ALA A 201 -6.18 -4.31 0.96
N ASP A 202 -7.24 -4.71 0.25
CA ASP A 202 -7.18 -4.94 -1.20
C ASP A 202 -8.47 -4.49 -1.91
N PHE A 203 -8.40 -4.29 -3.23
CA PHE A 203 -9.54 -3.90 -4.05
C PHE A 203 -10.68 -4.92 -3.95
N TRP A 204 -11.92 -4.45 -4.06
CA TRP A 204 -13.03 -5.36 -4.25
C TRP A 204 -12.97 -6.03 -5.64
N PRO A 205 -13.18 -7.36 -5.78
CA PRO A 205 -13.60 -8.34 -4.76
C PRO A 205 -12.45 -9.16 -4.13
N MET A 206 -11.19 -8.76 -4.23
CA MET A 206 -10.03 -9.56 -3.83
C MET A 206 -10.05 -9.96 -2.35
N ALA A 207 -10.21 -9.01 -1.43
CA ALA A 207 -10.27 -9.32 0.02
C ALA A 207 -11.34 -10.37 0.37
N ARG A 208 -12.47 -10.36 -0.33
CA ARG A 208 -13.54 -11.37 -0.16
C ARG A 208 -13.09 -12.76 -0.63
N LYS A 209 -12.36 -12.84 -1.75
CA LYS A 209 -11.81 -14.11 -2.24
C LYS A 209 -10.78 -14.69 -1.25
N TYR A 210 -9.92 -13.85 -0.69
CA TYR A 210 -8.96 -14.27 0.33
C TYR A 210 -9.65 -14.81 1.58
N ALA A 211 -10.67 -14.11 2.08
CA ALA A 211 -11.47 -14.56 3.22
C ALA A 211 -12.17 -15.91 2.97
N ALA A 212 -12.70 -16.10 1.76
CA ALA A 212 -13.33 -17.35 1.36
C ALA A 212 -12.31 -18.50 1.25
N HIS A 213 -11.11 -18.23 0.74
CA HIS A 213 -10.03 -19.21 0.64
C HIS A 213 -9.58 -19.72 2.00
N ILE A 214 -9.34 -18.81 2.96
CA ILE A 214 -8.95 -19.19 4.33
C ILE A 214 -10.13 -19.71 5.19
N GLY A 215 -11.36 -19.58 4.69
CA GLY A 215 -12.58 -19.99 5.41
C GLY A 215 -12.90 -19.16 6.67
N GLN A 216 -12.30 -17.98 6.82
CA GLN A 216 -12.47 -17.12 7.99
C GLN A 216 -12.17 -15.64 7.71
N GLY A 217 -12.46 -14.80 8.70
CA GLY A 217 -12.14 -13.38 8.69
C GLY A 217 -13.35 -12.47 8.53
N THR A 218 -13.16 -11.22 8.93
CA THR A 218 -14.16 -10.15 8.84
C THR A 218 -13.80 -9.21 7.70
N LEU A 219 -14.81 -8.77 6.95
CA LEU A 219 -14.64 -7.85 5.82
C LEU A 219 -15.23 -6.50 6.16
N ARG A 220 -14.50 -5.43 5.86
CA ARG A 220 -14.98 -4.06 6.07
C ARG A 220 -14.51 -3.12 4.96
N GLY A 221 -15.42 -2.39 4.34
CA GLY A 221 -15.07 -1.30 3.41
C GLY A 221 -14.33 -0.18 4.14
N LEU A 222 -13.24 0.33 3.56
CA LEU A 222 -12.42 1.38 4.19
C LEU A 222 -12.92 2.80 3.95
N GLY A 223 -13.96 2.96 3.12
CA GLY A 223 -14.67 4.22 2.91
C GLY A 223 -13.90 5.23 2.04
N PRO A 224 -14.36 6.51 2.00
CA PRO A 224 -13.89 7.52 1.07
C PRO A 224 -12.38 7.82 1.11
N GLY A 225 -11.75 7.65 2.28
CA GLY A 225 -10.31 7.85 2.45
C GLY A 225 -9.45 6.80 1.72
N TYR A 226 -10.08 5.76 1.18
CA TYR A 226 -9.41 4.72 0.40
C TYR A 226 -10.15 4.42 -0.93
N TRP A 227 -10.75 5.46 -1.51
CA TRP A 227 -11.36 5.41 -2.84
C TRP A 227 -10.39 5.97 -3.87
N TYR A 228 -9.92 5.13 -4.80
CA TYR A 228 -9.05 5.56 -5.88
C TYR A 228 -9.89 6.16 -7.02
N SER A 229 -10.26 7.45 -6.89
CA SER A 229 -11.17 8.22 -7.77
C SER A 229 -12.67 8.05 -7.52
N GLY A 230 -13.10 7.10 -6.67
CA GLY A 230 -14.50 6.94 -6.29
C GLY A 230 -14.83 5.58 -5.67
N PRO A 231 -16.09 5.38 -5.22
CA PRO A 231 -16.52 4.16 -4.52
C PRO A 231 -16.42 2.88 -5.36
N TRP A 232 -16.41 2.98 -6.69
CA TRP A 232 -16.24 1.85 -7.61
C TRP A 232 -14.83 1.24 -7.58
N LEU A 233 -13.83 1.99 -7.10
CA LEU A 233 -12.47 1.53 -6.82
C LEU A 233 -12.21 1.56 -5.30
N GLY A 234 -13.17 1.03 -4.55
CA GLY A 234 -13.10 0.93 -3.10
C GLY A 234 -12.19 -0.20 -2.62
N VAL A 235 -11.44 0.07 -1.57
CA VAL A 235 -10.61 -0.92 -0.86
C VAL A 235 -11.41 -1.56 0.28
N THR A 236 -11.34 -2.89 0.36
CA THR A 236 -11.91 -3.70 1.43
C THR A 236 -10.80 -4.23 2.32
N LEU A 237 -10.96 -4.07 3.63
CA LEU A 237 -10.11 -4.68 4.63
C LEU A 237 -10.63 -6.09 4.95
N LEU A 238 -9.74 -7.07 4.91
CA LEU A 238 -9.88 -8.37 5.56
C LEU A 238 -9.07 -8.35 6.85
N HIS A 239 -9.72 -8.64 7.97
CA HIS A 239 -9.05 -8.87 9.25
C HIS A 239 -9.42 -10.24 9.79
N THR A 240 -8.42 -11.05 10.12
CA THR A 240 -8.61 -12.36 10.74
C THR A 240 -7.55 -12.63 11.81
N VAL A 241 -7.85 -13.58 12.68
CA VAL A 241 -6.93 -14.08 13.71
C VAL A 241 -6.66 -15.56 13.40
N LYS A 242 -5.39 -15.97 13.39
CA LYS A 242 -5.03 -17.38 13.19
C LYS A 242 -5.53 -18.21 14.37
N LYS A 243 -6.34 -19.23 14.09
CA LYS A 243 -6.76 -20.22 15.09
C LYS A 243 -5.58 -21.15 15.39
N GLY A 244 -5.44 -21.54 16.66
CA GLY A 244 -4.47 -22.55 17.07
C GLY A 244 -4.88 -23.96 16.68
#